data_AF-A0A9C9UB30-F1
#
_entry.id   AF-A0A9C9UB30-F1
#
_cell.length_a   1.000
_cell.length_b   1.000
_cell.length_c   1.000
_cell.angle_alpha   90.00
_cell.angle_beta   90.00
_cell.angle_gamma   90.00
#
_symmetry.space_group_name_H-M   'P 1'
#
loop_
_entity.id
_entity.type
_entity.pdbx_description
1 polymer ?
#
loop_
_entity_poly.entity_id
_entity_poly.type
_entity_poly.pdbx_seq_one_letter_code
_entity_poly.pdbx_strand_id
1 'polypeptide(L)'
;GGAGITINVVLCLLNLLPIPPLDGGRVLSGLLPGPWAWRLNQLEPYGFFILVGLLATGLLGKILGPPLSVVQMALFRLAGVG
;
A
#
# COMPACT_ATOMS: atom_id res chain seq x y z
N GLY A 1 -22.42 2.78 -2.30
CA GLY A 1 -21.64 3.14 -3.50
C GLY A 1 -20.24 3.58 -3.15
N GLY A 2 -20.05 4.85 -2.76
CA GLY A 2 -18.73 5.46 -2.57
C GLY A 2 -17.84 4.84 -1.49
N ALA A 3 -18.39 4.48 -0.32
CA ALA A 3 -17.60 3.92 0.78
C ALA A 3 -16.92 2.57 0.41
N GLY A 4 -17.58 1.73 -0.38
CA GLY A 4 -17.01 0.47 -0.85
C GLY A 4 -15.86 0.67 -1.84
N ILE A 5 -15.95 1.70 -2.70
CA ILE A 5 -14.86 2.06 -3.61
C ILE A 5 -13.65 2.55 -2.80
N THR A 6 -13.88 3.43 -1.84
CA THR A 6 -12.81 3.96 -0.98
C THR A 6 -12.09 2.84 -0.23
N ILE A 7 -12.81 1.90 0.39
CA ILE A 7 -12.19 0.77 1.11
C ILE A 7 -11.35 -0.10 0.18
N ASN A 8 -11.86 -0.45 -1.01
CA ASN A 8 -11.11 -1.25 -1.98
C ASN A 8 -9.85 -0.52 -2.48
N VAL A 9 -9.91 0.79 -2.71
CA VAL A 9 -8.73 1.57 -3.10
C VAL A 9 -7.71 1.62 -1.96
N VAL A 10 -8.15 1.80 -0.72
CA VAL A 10 -7.25 1.76 0.45
C VAL A 10 -6.59 0.38 0.57
N LEU A 11 -7.35 -0.71 0.46
CA LEU A 11 -6.82 -2.08 0.48
C LEU A 11 -5.84 -2.34 -0.68
N CYS A 12 -6.12 -1.81 -1.87
CA CYS A 12 -5.25 -1.88 -3.03
C CYS A 12 -3.91 -1.15 -2.78
N LEU A 13 -3.97 0.09 -2.30
CA LEU A 13 -2.77 0.88 -2.00
C LEU A 13 -1.96 0.29 -0.84
N LEU A 14 -2.62 -0.28 0.17
CA LEU A 14 -1.99 -1.06 1.21
C LEU A 14 -1.24 -2.26 0.61
N ASN A 15 -1.89 -3.07 -0.22
CA ASN A 15 -1.26 -4.22 -0.86
C ASN A 15 -0.15 -3.83 -1.84
N LEU A 16 -0.02 -2.56 -2.25
CA LEU A 16 1.08 -2.10 -3.09
C LEU A 16 2.33 -1.71 -2.27
N LEU A 17 2.22 -1.53 -0.96
CA LEU A 17 3.37 -1.22 -0.12
C LEU A 17 4.33 -2.41 -0.07
N PRO A 18 5.65 -2.19 -0.26
CA PRO A 18 6.65 -3.25 -0.23
C PRO A 18 7.05 -3.62 1.21
N ILE A 19 6.05 -3.93 2.04
CA ILE A 19 6.23 -4.26 3.46
C ILE A 19 5.51 -5.59 3.72
N PRO A 20 6.22 -6.66 4.11
CA PRO A 20 5.56 -7.91 4.52
C PRO A 20 4.57 -7.64 5.67
N PRO A 21 3.42 -8.34 5.78
CA PRO A 21 2.94 -9.45 4.96
C PRO A 21 2.19 -9.02 3.67
N LEU A 22 2.22 -7.74 3.30
CA LEU A 22 1.47 -7.20 2.16
C LEU A 22 2.02 -7.77 0.84
N ASP A 23 1.13 -7.95 -0.14
CA ASP A 23 1.47 -8.62 -1.41
C ASP A 23 2.55 -7.87 -2.20
N GLY A 24 2.60 -6.55 -2.12
CA GLY A 24 3.59 -5.70 -2.78
C GLY A 24 5.02 -6.00 -2.35
N GLY A 25 5.23 -6.45 -1.11
CA GLY A 25 6.54 -6.92 -0.65
C GLY A 25 6.98 -8.18 -1.40
N ARG A 26 6.06 -9.14 -1.55
CA ARG A 26 6.32 -10.39 -2.28
C ARG A 26 6.56 -10.14 -3.77
N VAL A 27 5.71 -9.30 -4.39
CA VAL A 27 5.88 -8.91 -5.79
C VAL A 27 7.23 -8.23 -6.00
N LEU A 28 7.60 -7.26 -5.15
CA LEU A 28 8.87 -6.57 -5.28
C LEU A 28 10.07 -7.51 -5.06
N SER A 29 10.00 -8.45 -4.11
CA SER A 29 11.06 -9.46 -3.91
C SER A 29 11.27 -10.36 -5.13
N GLY A 30 10.19 -10.71 -5.86
CA GLY A 30 10.27 -11.52 -7.09
C GLY A 30 10.80 -10.76 -8.30
N LEU A 31 10.66 -9.43 -8.30
CA LEU A 31 11.16 -8.55 -9.38
C LEU A 31 12.61 -8.10 -9.16
N LEU A 32 13.08 -8.08 -7.91
CA LEU A 32 14.41 -7.59 -7.55
C LEU A 32 15.52 -8.64 -7.78
N PRO A 33 16.75 -8.22 -8.16
CA PRO A 33 17.90 -9.12 -8.22
C PRO A 33 18.24 -9.67 -6.83
N GLY A 34 18.78 -10.90 -6.78
CA GLY A 34 19.00 -11.68 -5.55
C GLY A 34 19.47 -10.92 -4.30
N PRO A 35 20.49 -10.04 -4.37
CA PRO A 35 20.95 -9.28 -3.21
C PRO A 35 19.90 -8.33 -2.61
N TRP A 36 19.06 -7.73 -3.46
CA TRP A 36 18.01 -6.81 -3.03
C TRP A 36 16.77 -7.56 -2.55
N ALA A 37 16.42 -8.66 -3.21
CA ALA A 37 15.37 -9.57 -2.76
C ALA A 37 15.68 -10.13 -1.36
N TRP A 38 16.93 -10.52 -1.11
CA TRP A 38 17.36 -11.03 0.19
C TRP A 38 17.21 -9.98 1.31
N ARG A 39 17.61 -8.73 1.07
CA ARG A 39 17.41 -7.63 2.03
C ARG A 39 15.94 -7.36 2.30
N LEU A 40 15.09 -7.45 1.28
CA LEU A 40 13.66 -7.25 1.45
C LEU A 40 13.03 -8.39 2.27
N ASN A 41 13.45 -9.63 2.05
CA ASN A 41 12.99 -10.79 2.81
C ASN A 41 13.44 -10.73 4.28
N GLN A 42 14.55 -10.06 4.61
CA GLN A 42 14.93 -9.83 6.01
C GLN A 42 13.94 -8.96 6.79
N LEU A 43 13.12 -8.16 6.10
CA LEU A 43 12.08 -7.35 6.73
C LEU A 43 10.82 -8.18 7.06
N GLU A 44 10.72 -9.42 6.59
CA GLU A 44 9.55 -10.29 6.74
C GLU A 44 9.11 -10.49 8.21
N PRO A 45 10.02 -10.78 9.17
CA PRO A 45 9.65 -10.93 10.59
C PRO A 45 9.22 -9.61 11.25
N TYR A 46 9.71 -8.48 10.77
CA TYR A 46 9.44 -7.16 11.34
C TYR A 46 8.25 -6.45 10.69
N GLY A 47 7.80 -6.94 9.54
CA GLY A 47 6.82 -6.28 8.69
C GLY A 47 5.51 -5.93 9.40
N PHE A 48 5.00 -6.85 10.23
CA PHE A 48 3.83 -6.58 11.06
C PHE A 48 4.06 -5.43 12.06
N PHE A 49 5.19 -5.43 12.76
CA PHE A 49 5.52 -4.36 13.72
C PHE A 49 5.73 -3.01 13.03
N ILE A 50 6.34 -3.01 11.84
CA ILE A 50 6.49 -1.80 11.01
C ILE A 50 5.11 -1.26 10.65
N LEU A 51 4.18 -2.11 10.19
CA LEU A 51 2.82 -1.72 9.85
C LEU A 51 2.08 -1.11 11.04
N VAL A 52 2.15 -1.76 12.20
CA VAL A 52 1.54 -1.26 13.45
C VAL A 52 2.14 0.08 13.86
N GLY A 53 3.47 0.23 13.77
CA GLY A 53 4.15 1.50 14.03
C GLY A 53 3.71 2.61 13.08
N LEU A 54 3.58 2.32 11.78
CA LEU A 54 3.10 3.27 10.78
C LEU A 54 1.64 3.68 11.01
N LEU A 55 0.79 2.75 11.47
CA LEU A 55 -0.59 3.02 11.87
C LEU A 55 -0.64 3.89 13.13
N ALA A 56 0.08 3.50 14.17
CA ALA A 56 0.08 4.19 15.46
C ALA A 56 0.61 5.63 15.36
N THR A 57 1.59 5.87 14.49
CA THR A 57 2.15 7.20 14.23
C THR A 57 1.31 8.04 13.27
N GLY A 58 0.30 7.45 12.62
CA GLY A 58 -0.46 8.08 11.54
C GLY A 58 0.34 8.32 10.26
N LEU A 59 1.59 7.85 10.18
CA LEU A 59 2.45 8.03 9.02
C LEU A 59 1.91 7.26 7.80
N LEU A 60 1.28 6.11 8.05
CA LEU A 60 0.60 5.33 7.02
C LEU A 60 -0.43 6.18 6.25
N GLY A 61 -1.25 6.94 6.97
CA GLY A 61 -2.24 7.83 6.36
C GLY A 61 -1.60 8.96 5.54
N LYS A 62 -0.45 9.49 5.98
CA LYS A 62 0.30 10.52 5.23
C LYS A 62 0.92 9.96 3.95
N ILE A 63 1.37 8.71 3.96
CA ILE A 63 1.93 8.02 2.79
C ILE A 63 0.81 7.64 1.81
N LEU A 64 -0.30 7.10 2.31
CA LEU A 64 -1.41 6.63 1.48
C LEU A 64 -2.34 7.75 1.01
N GLY A 65 -2.37 8.90 1.69
CA GLY A 65 -3.28 10.01 1.40
C GLY A 65 -3.16 10.58 -0.02
N PRO A 66 -1.96 11.00 -0.48
CA PRO A 66 -1.78 11.52 -1.83
C PRO A 66 -2.17 10.53 -2.95
N PRO A 67 -1.74 9.26 -2.96
CA PRO A 67 -2.17 8.32 -4.01
C PRO A 67 -3.67 8.02 -3.90
N LEU A 68 -4.23 7.95 -2.69
CA LEU A 68 -5.67 7.75 -2.50
C LEU A 68 -6.50 8.87 -3.13
N SER A 69 -6.10 10.13 -2.91
CA SER A 69 -6.83 11.29 -3.46
C SER A 69 -6.74 11.36 -4.99
N VAL A 70 -5.58 11.01 -5.57
CA VAL A 70 -5.40 10.94 -7.02
C VAL A 70 -6.28 9.86 -7.63
N VAL A 71 -6.27 8.64 -7.06
CA VAL A 71 -7.08 7.52 -7.57
C VAL A 71 -8.56 7.81 -7.42
N GLN A 72 -9.00 8.35 -6.28
CA GLN A 72 -10.40 8.74 -6.08
C GLN A 72 -10.83 9.82 -7.08
N MET A 73 -9.99 10.85 -7.30
CA MET A 73 -10.27 11.90 -8.27
C MET A 73 -10.40 11.34 -9.69
N ALA A 74 -9.50 10.43 -10.09
CA ALA A 74 -9.59 9.76 -11.38
C ALA A 74 -10.88 8.95 -11.49
N LEU A 75 -11.23 8.17 -10.46
CA LEU A 75 -12.46 7.37 -10.44
C LEU A 75 -13.72 8.24 -10.49
N PHE A 76 -13.78 9.36 -9.77
CA PHE A 76 -14.92 10.27 -9.82
C PHE A 76 -15.07 10.94 -11.19
N ARG A 77 -13.95 11.31 -11.83
CA ARG A 77 -13.95 11.83 -13.20
C ARG A 77 -14.45 10.79 -14.20
N LEU A 78 -14.01 9.53 -14.07
CA LEU A 78 -14.42 8.43 -14.94
C LEU A 78 -15.88 8.01 -14.71
N ALA A 79 -16.36 8.10 -13.47
CA ALA A 79 -17.75 7.83 -13.11
C ALA A 79 -18.72 8.95 -13.55
N GLY A 80 -18.21 10.05 -14.11
CA GLY A 80 -19.01 11.18 -14.58
C GLY A 80 -19.65 12.01 -13.46
N VAL A 81 -19.11 11.93 -12.23
CA VAL A 81 -19.61 12.68 -11.05
C VAL A 81 -18.75 13.94 -10.84
N GLY A 82 -18.43 14.63 -11.92
CA GLY A 82 -17.64 15.88 -11.93
C GLY A 82 -18.52 17.11 -11.96
#